data_AF-A0A6G3X1A2-F1
#
_entry.id   AF-A0A6G3X1A2-F1
#
_cell.length_a   1.000
_cell.length_b   1.000
_cell.length_c   1.000
_cell.angle_alpha   90.00
_cell.angle_beta   90.00
_cell.angle_gamma   90.00
#
_symmetry.space_group_name_H-M   'P 1'
#
loop_
_entity.id
_entity.type
_entity.pdbx_description
1 polymer ?
#
loop_
_entity_poly.entity_id
_entity_poly.type
_entity_poly.pdbx_seq_one_letter_code
_entity_poly.pdbx_strand_id
1 'polypeptide(L)'
;LLVTRRAALAALALTGSLLLAVVLSAYAGQSDMGVGRTFRAVFGQGDRFDVLLVQKFRLGRIVAGLTAGAALGLAGCLTQTLARNRLATPELLGVNDGATAAVLLSVTLSATGSFGAWWAGPIGALAAVVVVTT
;
A
#
# COMPACT_ATOMS: atom_id res chain seq x y z
N LEU A 1 -9.37 -21.13 22.48
CA LEU A 1 -8.65 -20.06 21.75
C LEU A 1 -7.31 -19.79 22.46
N LEU A 2 -6.28 -20.61 22.20
CA LEU A 2 -4.96 -20.44 22.82
C LEU A 2 -4.12 -19.49 21.96
N VAL A 3 -4.36 -18.18 22.08
CA VAL A 3 -3.42 -17.21 21.54
C VAL A 3 -2.14 -17.35 22.37
N THR A 4 -1.07 -17.84 21.76
CA THR A 4 0.21 -17.96 22.46
C THR A 4 0.64 -16.56 22.91
N ARG A 5 1.10 -16.41 24.15
CA ARG A 5 1.50 -15.11 24.73
C ARG A 5 2.49 -14.37 23.83
N ARG A 6 3.37 -15.10 23.15
CA ARG A 6 4.33 -14.56 22.17
C ARG A 6 3.65 -13.96 20.93
N ALA A 7 2.63 -14.63 20.38
CA ALA A 7 1.88 -14.11 19.23
C ALA A 7 1.07 -12.85 19.61
N ALA A 8 0.45 -12.84 20.79
CA ALA A 8 -0.26 -11.65 21.29
C ALA A 8 0.68 -10.45 21.46
N LEU A 9 1.87 -10.66 22.06
CA LEU A 9 2.86 -9.60 22.23
C LEU A 9 3.39 -9.09 20.88
N ALA A 10 3.66 -9.99 19.93
CA ALA A 10 4.08 -9.60 18.59
C ALA A 10 3.00 -8.77 17.87
N ALA A 11 1.73 -9.18 17.95
CA ALA A 11 0.62 -8.44 17.35
C ALA A 11 0.43 -7.04 17.98
N LEU A 12 0.52 -6.94 19.31
CA LEU A 12 0.48 -5.65 20.00
C LEU A 12 1.65 -4.75 19.61
N ALA A 13 2.87 -5.29 19.56
CA ALA A 13 4.06 -4.55 19.16
C ALA A 13 3.96 -4.04 17.72
N LEU A 14 3.50 -4.88 16.78
CA LEU A 14 3.28 -4.51 15.38
C LEU A 14 2.16 -3.47 15.21
N THR A 15 1.10 -3.58 16.00
CA THR A 15 0.01 -2.59 15.97
C THR A 15 0.51 -1.25 16.52
N GLY A 16 1.28 -1.26 17.61
CA GLY A 16 1.90 -0.07 18.17
C GLY A 16 2.88 0.61 17.20
N SER A 17 3.74 -0.17 16.54
CA SER A 17 4.67 0.37 15.54
C SER A 17 3.95 0.90 14.30
N LEU A 18 2.87 0.26 13.86
CA LEU A 18 2.02 0.75 12.76
C LEU A 18 1.37 2.09 13.11
N LEU A 19 0.79 2.22 14.30
CA LEU A 19 0.19 3.49 14.76
C LEU A 19 1.25 4.59 14.85
N LEU A 20 2.43 4.28 15.38
CA LEU A 20 3.55 5.22 15.43
C LEU A 20 3.96 5.67 14.02
N ALA A 21 4.07 4.74 13.08
CA ALA A 21 4.42 5.04 11.69
C ALA A 21 3.35 5.93 11.01
N VAL A 22 2.06 5.70 11.27
CA VAL A 22 0.97 6.55 10.76
C VAL A 22 1.09 7.98 11.30
N VAL A 23 1.32 8.12 12.61
CA VAL A 23 1.50 9.42 13.25
C VAL A 23 2.72 10.13 12.69
N LEU A 24 3.87 9.45 12.61
CA LEU A 24 5.09 10.01 12.02
C LEU A 24 4.90 10.40 10.56
N SER A 25 4.20 9.59 9.76
CA SER A 25 3.92 9.87 8.35
C SER A 25 2.99 11.08 8.18
N ALA A 26 2.04 11.28 9.10
CA ALA A 26 1.17 12.47 9.10
C ALA A 26 1.96 13.76 9.38
N TYR A 27 3.00 13.68 10.22
CA TYR A 27 3.89 14.81 10.52
C TYR A 27 5.00 15.02 9.49
N ALA A 28 5.53 13.94 8.90
CA ALA A 28 6.61 13.94 7.92
C ALA A 28 6.13 14.54 6.59
N GLY A 29 6.15 15.87 6.49
CA GLY A 29 5.99 16.59 5.24
C GLY A 29 6.84 17.85 5.24
N GLN A 30 7.23 18.29 4.04
CA GLN A 30 8.22 19.36 3.86
C GLN A 30 7.76 20.76 4.25
N SER A 31 6.50 20.94 4.64
CA SER A 31 6.01 22.23 5.13
C SER A 31 6.28 22.37 6.63
N ASP A 32 6.75 23.56 7.06
CA ASP A 32 6.92 24.00 8.46
C ASP A 32 5.56 24.15 9.21
N MET A 33 4.69 23.16 9.04
CA MET A 33 3.40 23.09 9.71
C MET A 33 3.60 22.51 11.10
N GLY A 34 3.49 23.36 12.12
CA GLY A 34 3.47 22.92 13.51
C GLY A 34 2.35 21.91 13.80
N VAL A 35 2.56 21.08 14.82
CA VAL A 35 1.70 19.94 15.19
C VAL A 35 0.21 20.32 15.31
N GLY A 36 -0.08 21.47 15.93
CA GLY A 36 -1.45 21.96 16.08
C GLY A 36 -2.14 22.35 14.77
N ARG A 37 -1.39 22.85 13.77
CA ARG A 37 -1.93 23.18 12.44
C ARG A 37 -2.27 21.91 11.67
N THR A 38 -1.39 20.91 11.72
CA THR A 38 -1.63 19.60 11.11
C THR A 38 -2.87 18.92 11.69
N PHE A 39 -3.03 18.94 13.03
CA PHE A 39 -4.20 18.35 13.68
C PHE A 39 -5.50 19.04 13.25
N ARG A 40 -5.54 20.38 13.23
CA ARG A 40 -6.70 21.13 12.73
C ARG A 40 -7.00 20.83 11.26
N ALA A 41 -5.95 20.77 10.42
CA ALA A 41 -6.07 20.50 9.00
C ALA A 41 -6.61 19.08 8.71
N VAL A 42 -6.32 18.08 9.56
CA VAL A 42 -6.93 16.75 9.47
C VAL A 42 -8.46 16.85 9.58
N PHE A 43 -8.97 17.66 10.51
CA PHE A 43 -10.41 17.91 10.69
C PHE A 43 -10.98 18.97 9.74
N GLY A 44 -10.21 19.43 8.75
CA GLY A 44 -10.67 20.42 7.77
C GLY A 44 -10.71 21.85 8.29
N GLN A 45 -10.05 22.15 9.41
CA GLN A 45 -9.98 23.47 10.01
C GLN A 45 -8.61 24.12 9.72
N GLY A 46 -8.62 25.42 9.42
CA GLY A 46 -7.40 26.20 9.14
C GLY A 46 -7.35 26.73 7.72
N ASP A 47 -6.13 26.97 7.22
CA ASP A 47 -5.91 27.44 5.85
C ASP A 47 -6.32 26.36 4.84
N ARG A 48 -6.93 26.77 3.72
CA ARG A 48 -7.31 25.87 2.62
C ARG A 48 -6.10 25.14 2.05
N PHE A 49 -4.93 25.78 2.00
CA PHE A 49 -3.72 25.14 1.51
C PHE A 49 -3.24 24.03 2.46
N ASP A 50 -3.24 24.29 3.77
CA ASP A 50 -2.88 23.33 4.82
C ASP A 50 -3.83 22.13 4.82
N VAL A 51 -5.14 22.37 4.73
CA VAL A 51 -6.16 21.32 4.65
C VAL A 51 -5.98 20.46 3.40
N LEU A 52 -5.75 21.07 2.24
CA LEU A 52 -5.54 20.33 1.00
C LEU A 52 -4.26 19.49 1.05
N LEU A 53 -3.17 20.05 1.59
CA LEU A 53 -1.91 19.33 1.77
C LEU A 53 -2.08 18.11 2.69
N VAL A 54 -2.73 18.29 3.83
CA VAL A 54 -2.91 17.22 4.81
C VAL A 54 -3.91 16.18 4.32
N GLN A 55 -5.10 16.58 3.87
CA GLN A 55 -6.16 15.64 3.51
C GLN A 55 -5.94 14.95 2.16
N LYS A 56 -5.53 15.69 1.12
CA LYS A 56 -5.42 15.12 -0.23
C LYS A 56 -4.07 14.45 -0.48
N PHE A 57 -2.98 15.01 0.04
CA PHE A 57 -1.65 14.45 -0.20
C PHE A 57 -1.19 13.53 0.93
N ARG A 58 -1.14 14.00 2.18
CA ARG A 58 -0.58 13.21 3.30
C ARG A 58 -1.48 12.03 3.66
N LEU A 59 -2.74 12.29 4.01
CA LEU A 59 -3.70 11.22 4.36
C LEU A 59 -3.94 10.27 3.20
N GLY A 60 -4.05 10.78 1.96
CA GLY A 60 -4.16 9.94 0.77
C GLY A 60 -3.01 8.93 0.64
N ARG A 61 -1.77 9.36 0.86
CA ARG A 61 -0.59 8.48 0.85
C ARG A 61 -0.60 7.48 2.01
N ILE A 62 -1.00 7.89 3.21
CA ILE A 62 -1.11 7.00 4.37
C ILE A 62 -2.12 5.90 4.11
N VAL A 63 -3.32 6.26 3.61
CA VAL A 63 -4.37 5.29 3.29
C VAL A 63 -3.89 4.32 2.20
N ALA A 64 -3.27 4.82 1.14
CA ALA A 64 -2.71 3.98 0.09
C ALA A 64 -1.62 3.02 0.60
N GLY A 65 -0.73 3.49 1.49
CA GLY A 65 0.30 2.66 2.11
C GLY A 65 -0.29 1.58 3.02
N LEU A 66 -1.31 1.92 3.81
CA LEU A 66 -2.00 0.96 4.69
C LEU A 66 -2.72 -0.12 3.88
N THR A 67 -3.47 0.25 2.84
CA THR A 67 -4.19 -0.70 2.00
C THR A 67 -3.25 -1.58 1.20
N ALA A 68 -2.19 -1.01 0.61
CA ALA A 68 -1.16 -1.77 -0.10
C ALA A 68 -0.42 -2.73 0.83
N GLY A 69 0.01 -2.27 2.01
CA GLY A 69 0.68 -3.11 3.00
C GLY A 69 -0.20 -4.25 3.50
N ALA A 70 -1.48 -4.00 3.75
CA ALA A 70 -2.45 -5.04 4.13
C ALA A 70 -2.65 -6.06 3.00
N ALA A 71 -2.79 -5.59 1.75
CA ALA A 71 -2.94 -6.47 0.59
C ALA A 71 -1.70 -7.36 0.38
N LEU A 72 -0.49 -6.79 0.49
CA LEU A 72 0.76 -7.54 0.39
C LEU A 72 0.93 -8.55 1.54
N GLY A 73 0.57 -8.18 2.76
CA GLY A 73 0.59 -9.09 3.91
C GLY A 73 -0.37 -10.27 3.72
N LEU A 74 -1.59 -10.01 3.26
CA LEU A 74 -2.57 -11.06 2.94
C LEU A 74 -2.10 -11.94 1.79
N ALA A 75 -1.59 -11.36 0.70
CA ALA A 75 -1.07 -12.10 -0.44
C ALA A 75 0.06 -13.04 -0.01
N GLY A 76 1.02 -12.56 0.80
CA GLY A 76 2.11 -13.39 1.34
C GLY A 76 1.60 -14.54 2.21
N CYS A 77 0.63 -14.29 3.10
CA CYS A 77 0.02 -15.36 3.89
C CYS A 77 -0.68 -16.41 3.02
N LEU A 78 -1.40 -15.99 1.98
CA LEU A 78 -2.07 -16.89 1.05
C LEU A 78 -1.07 -17.73 0.25
N THR A 79 -0.04 -17.11 -0.33
CA THR A 79 0.97 -17.83 -1.11
C THR A 79 1.75 -18.83 -0.25
N GLN A 80 2.15 -18.44 0.96
CA GLN A 80 2.84 -19.33 1.90
C GLN A 80 1.95 -20.51 2.32
N THR A 81 0.65 -20.29 2.49
CA THR A 81 -0.31 -21.34 2.86
C THR A 81 -0.56 -22.32 1.72
N LEU A 82 -0.79 -21.80 0.50
CA LEU A 82 -1.03 -22.63 -0.69
C LEU A 82 0.20 -23.44 -1.09
N ALA A 83 1.38 -22.82 -1.10
CA ALA A 83 2.64 -23.51 -1.39
C ALA A 83 3.08 -24.44 -0.25
N ARG A 84 2.43 -24.35 0.92
CA ARG A 84 2.87 -24.98 2.19
C ARG A 84 4.37 -24.75 2.46
N ASN A 85 4.86 -23.58 2.07
CA ASN A 85 6.26 -23.20 2.14
C ASN A 85 6.36 -21.76 2.65
N ARG A 86 6.94 -21.61 3.84
CA ARG A 86 7.09 -20.31 4.52
C ARG A 86 8.05 -19.35 3.79
N LEU A 87 8.80 -19.84 2.82
CA LEU A 87 9.69 -19.06 1.96
C LEU A 87 9.03 -18.67 0.62
N ALA A 88 7.82 -19.15 0.34
CA ALA A 88 7.14 -18.83 -0.92
C ALA A 88 6.66 -17.37 -0.92
N THR A 89 7.05 -16.65 -1.96
CA THR A 89 6.64 -15.26 -2.22
C THR A 89 5.80 -15.18 -3.49
N PRO A 90 4.86 -14.23 -3.58
CA PRO A 90 4.01 -14.05 -4.77
C PRO A 90 4.80 -13.70 -6.04
N GLU A 91 6.04 -13.24 -5.91
CA GLU A 91 6.95 -12.99 -7.04
C GLU A 91 7.25 -14.25 -7.85
N LEU A 92 7.25 -15.43 -7.23
CA LEU A 92 7.46 -16.71 -7.91
C LEU A 92 6.36 -17.03 -8.94
N LEU A 93 5.20 -16.39 -8.85
CA LEU A 93 4.07 -16.57 -9.76
C LEU A 93 4.08 -15.56 -10.93
N GLY A 94 5.13 -14.74 -11.06
CA GLY A 94 5.26 -13.76 -12.14
C GLY A 94 4.35 -12.53 -12.02
N VAL A 95 3.74 -12.30 -10.85
CA VAL A 95 2.80 -11.20 -10.58
C VAL A 95 3.44 -9.82 -10.86
N ASN A 96 4.66 -9.60 -10.36
CA ASN A 96 5.37 -8.33 -10.52
C ASN A 96 5.77 -8.07 -11.98
N ASP A 97 6.27 -9.09 -12.65
CA ASP A 97 6.74 -8.99 -14.03
C ASP A 97 5.57 -8.78 -14.99
N GLY A 98 4.45 -9.50 -14.78
CA GLY A 98 3.21 -9.32 -15.52
C GLY A 98 2.61 -7.92 -15.35
N ALA A 99 2.56 -7.40 -14.13
CA ALA A 99 2.10 -6.05 -13.86
C ALA A 99 3.00 -5.00 -14.54
N THR A 100 4.32 -5.15 -14.41
CA THR A 100 5.29 -4.21 -14.99
C THR A 100 5.23 -4.21 -16.51
N ALA A 101 5.17 -5.39 -17.13
CA ALA A 101 5.03 -5.52 -18.58
C ALA A 101 3.74 -4.87 -19.11
N ALA A 102 2.60 -5.09 -18.44
CA ALA A 102 1.33 -4.48 -18.84
C ALA A 102 1.32 -2.95 -18.66
N VAL A 103 1.94 -2.43 -17.59
CA VAL A 103 2.10 -0.98 -17.41
C VAL A 103 2.99 -0.40 -18.51
N LEU A 104 4.13 -1.02 -18.81
CA LEU A 104 5.04 -0.57 -19.87
C LEU A 104 4.37 -0.61 -21.26
N LEU A 105 3.62 -1.68 -21.56
CA LEU A 105 2.84 -1.77 -22.80
C LEU A 105 1.77 -0.69 -22.86
N SER A 106 1.06 -0.45 -21.76
CA SER A 106 0.03 0.59 -21.73
C SER A 106 0.61 1.98 -21.96
N VAL A 107 1.78 2.29 -21.40
CA VAL A 107 2.44 3.59 -21.56
C VAL A 107 3.01 3.74 -22.97
N THR A 108 3.62 2.69 -23.54
CA THR A 108 4.19 2.74 -24.89
C THR A 108 3.13 2.81 -25.98
N LEU A 109 1.98 2.15 -25.81
CA LEU A 109 0.87 2.16 -26.78
C LEU A 109 -0.06 3.38 -26.63
N SER A 110 -0.18 3.95 -25.43
CA SER A 110 -1.00 5.16 -25.21
C SER A 110 -0.23 6.42 -25.56
N ALA A 111 -0.24 6.78 -26.85
CA ALA A 111 0.41 7.99 -27.38
C ALA A 111 -0.06 9.32 -26.74
N THR A 112 -1.18 9.34 -26.01
CA THR A 112 -1.83 10.57 -25.53
C THR A 112 -1.63 10.87 -24.04
N GLY A 113 -0.78 10.11 -23.32
CA GLY A 113 -0.43 10.45 -21.92
C GLY A 113 -1.62 10.56 -20.96
N SER A 114 -2.77 9.99 -21.31
CA SER A 114 -3.94 10.00 -20.45
C SER A 114 -3.68 9.05 -19.29
N PHE A 115 -3.49 9.63 -18.11
CA PHE A 115 -3.63 9.00 -16.80
C PHE A 115 -4.90 8.13 -16.78
N GLY A 116 -4.78 6.86 -17.20
CA GLY A 116 -5.96 6.03 -17.48
C GLY A 116 -5.77 4.54 -17.28
N ALA A 117 -4.56 4.06 -16.99
CA ALA A 117 -4.26 2.64 -16.93
C ALA A 117 -3.76 2.17 -15.56
N TRP A 118 -4.25 2.79 -14.48
CA TRP A 118 -4.11 2.25 -13.12
C TRP A 118 -4.56 0.79 -12.99
N TRP A 119 -5.44 0.32 -13.89
CA TRP A 119 -5.86 -1.09 -13.99
C TRP A 119 -4.88 -1.96 -14.78
N ALA A 120 -3.98 -1.42 -15.61
CA ALA A 120 -3.09 -2.23 -16.45
C ALA A 120 -2.15 -3.09 -15.61
N GLY A 121 -1.63 -2.56 -14.50
CA GLY A 121 -0.84 -3.33 -13.54
C GLY A 121 -1.61 -4.54 -12.97
N PRO A 122 -2.77 -4.34 -12.33
CA PRO A 122 -3.61 -5.43 -11.84
C PRO A 122 -3.99 -6.47 -12.91
N ILE A 123 -4.36 -6.04 -14.12
CA ILE A 123 -4.73 -6.97 -15.20
C ILE A 123 -3.51 -7.77 -15.68
N GLY A 124 -2.35 -7.12 -15.84
CA GLY A 124 -1.10 -7.79 -16.21
C GLY A 124 -0.66 -8.82 -15.17
N ALA A 125 -0.77 -8.48 -13.89
CA ALA A 125 -0.52 -9.39 -12.78
C ALA A 125 -1.42 -10.63 -12.85
N LEU A 126 -2.73 -10.44 -13.04
CA LEU A 126 -3.68 -11.55 -13.14
C LEU A 126 -3.41 -12.43 -14.36
N ALA A 127 -3.13 -11.83 -15.51
CA ALA A 127 -2.81 -12.56 -16.73
C ALA A 127 -1.56 -13.43 -16.55
N ALA A 128 -0.50 -12.90 -15.94
CA ALA A 128 0.71 -13.68 -15.66
C ALA A 128 0.46 -14.86 -14.72
N VAL A 129 -0.30 -14.66 -13.64
CA VAL A 129 -0.66 -15.76 -12.73
C VAL A 129 -1.43 -16.86 -13.44
N VAL A 130 -2.43 -16.49 -14.26
CA VAL A 130 -3.21 -17.48 -15.03
C VAL A 130 -2.29 -18.28 -15.94
N VAL A 131 -1.42 -17.62 -16.71
CA VAL A 131 -0.51 -18.29 -17.65
C VAL A 131 0.51 -19.21 -16.95
N VAL A 132 1.02 -18.81 -15.79
CA VAL A 132 2.01 -19.62 -15.05
C VAL A 132 1.36 -20.81 -14.35
N THR A 133 0.08 -20.71 -13.99
CA THR A 133 -0.62 -21.77 -13.24
C THR A 133 -1.39 -22.76 -14.12
N THR A 134 -1.62 -22.44 -15.39
CA THR A 134 -2.15 -23.35 -16.42
C THR A 134 -1.04 -24.18 -17.06
#